data_AF-A0A074JWP0-F1
#
_entry.id   AF-A0A074JWP0-F1
#
_cell.length_a   1.000
_cell.length_b   1.000
_cell.length_c   1.000
_cell.angle_alpha   90.00
_cell.angle_beta   90.00
_cell.angle_gamma   90.00
#
_symmetry.space_group_name_H-M   'P 1'
#
loop_
_entity.id
_entity.type
_entity.pdbx_description
1 polymer ?
#
loop_
_entity_poly.entity_id
_entity_poly.type
_entity_poly.pdbx_seq_one_letter_code
_entity_poly.pdbx_strand_id
1 'polypeptide(L)'
;MLGLVNRSIQNFLTDTFGERIWYAVACKAGVSPEGFEPMLSYEDALTDRLLDVACETLDRRLFDFLEDLGTYLSTREPVRRLLRYGGRDYVDFLRSLNELQGRTQLALEDLKLPELTLRGLGVGRYTLSVIGAPPGWGAVFAGVLRAMADDYGALVLIELNEHTEDGPAGEAIAVQLLDSFHASGRSFDLSDAAGAEM
;
A
#
# COMPACT_ATOMS: atom_id res chain seq x y z
N MET A 1 -7.77 13.25 -7.15
CA MET A 1 -6.77 12.21 -6.85
C MET A 1 -5.47 12.56 -7.54
N LEU A 2 -4.34 12.49 -6.83
CA LEU A 2 -3.03 12.71 -7.43
C LEU A 2 -2.72 11.60 -8.44
N GLY A 3 -2.21 11.96 -9.62
CA GLY A 3 -1.92 11.06 -10.73
C GLY A 3 -0.97 9.93 -10.36
N LEU A 4 -0.14 10.11 -9.34
CA LEU A 4 0.72 9.09 -8.76
C LEU A 4 -0.06 7.84 -8.32
N VAL A 5 -1.27 8.00 -7.76
CA VAL A 5 -2.13 6.87 -7.35
C VAL A 5 -2.59 6.10 -8.57
N ASN A 6 -3.16 6.81 -9.55
CA ASN A 6 -3.63 6.21 -10.80
C ASN A 6 -2.51 5.56 -11.61
N ARG A 7 -1.32 6.18 -11.60
CA ARG A 7 -0.11 5.62 -12.23
C ARG A 7 0.34 4.34 -11.53
N SER A 8 0.19 4.27 -10.22
CA SER A 8 0.50 3.06 -9.46
C SER A 8 -0.43 1.90 -9.82
N ILE A 9 -1.73 2.18 -9.99
CA ILE A 9 -2.73 1.19 -10.46
C ILE A 9 -2.39 0.74 -11.89
N GLN A 10 -2.07 1.68 -12.79
CA GLN A 10 -1.62 1.37 -14.16
C GLN A 10 -0.41 0.45 -14.16
N ASN A 11 0.64 0.79 -13.40
CA ASN A 11 1.86 0.01 -13.34
C ASN A 11 1.59 -1.40 -12.78
N PHE A 12 0.77 -1.51 -11.73
CA PHE A 12 0.35 -2.81 -11.18
C PHE A 12 -0.34 -3.67 -12.25
N LEU A 13 -1.31 -3.09 -12.97
CA LEU A 13 -2.04 -3.78 -14.03
C LEU A 13 -1.10 -4.25 -15.15
N THR A 14 -0.19 -3.39 -15.56
CA THR A 14 0.74 -3.64 -16.66
C THR A 14 1.78 -4.68 -16.28
N ASP A 15 2.42 -4.54 -15.12
CA ASP A 15 3.50 -5.42 -14.67
C ASP A 15 2.99 -6.81 -14.28
N THR A 16 1.77 -6.90 -13.73
CA THR A 16 1.21 -8.16 -13.20
C THR A 16 0.39 -8.92 -14.24
N PHE A 17 -0.40 -8.21 -15.06
CA PHE A 17 -1.35 -8.83 -15.99
C PHE A 17 -1.03 -8.54 -17.47
N GLY A 18 -0.02 -7.71 -17.74
CA GLY A 18 0.46 -7.37 -19.07
C GLY A 18 -0.28 -6.19 -19.71
N GLU A 19 0.37 -5.60 -20.72
CA GLU A 19 -0.13 -4.41 -21.42
C GLU A 19 -1.54 -4.60 -22.02
N ARG A 20 -1.87 -5.79 -22.52
CA ARG A 20 -3.19 -6.08 -23.11
C ARG A 20 -4.33 -5.84 -22.11
N ILE A 21 -4.13 -6.20 -20.85
CA ILE A 21 -5.12 -5.96 -19.80
C ILE A 21 -5.21 -4.48 -19.48
N TRP A 22 -4.08 -3.80 -19.34
CA TRP A 22 -4.06 -2.35 -19.17
C TRP A 22 -4.81 -1.62 -20.29
N TYR A 23 -4.54 -1.94 -21.56
CA TYR A 23 -5.23 -1.35 -22.70
C TYR A 23 -6.76 -1.55 -22.65
N ALA A 24 -7.22 -2.75 -22.31
CA ALA A 24 -8.63 -3.06 -22.19
C ALA A 24 -9.30 -2.25 -21.06
N VAL A 25 -8.64 -2.15 -19.91
CA VAL A 25 -9.11 -1.38 -18.76
C VAL A 25 -9.14 0.12 -19.08
N ALA A 26 -8.04 0.68 -19.62
CA ALA A 26 -7.95 2.10 -19.98
C ALA A 26 -9.05 2.50 -20.97
N CYS A 27 -9.28 1.69 -22.01
CA CYS A 27 -10.32 1.94 -23.00
C CYS A 27 -11.73 1.96 -22.37
N LYS A 28 -12.07 0.97 -21.54
CA LYS A 28 -13.37 0.92 -20.85
C LYS A 28 -13.55 2.03 -19.82
N ALA A 29 -12.48 2.44 -19.13
CA ALA A 29 -12.52 3.53 -18.15
C ALA A 29 -12.55 4.93 -18.81
N GLY A 30 -12.28 5.03 -20.12
CA GLY A 30 -12.17 6.30 -20.82
C GLY A 30 -10.87 7.05 -20.54
N VAL A 31 -9.79 6.32 -20.26
CA VAL A 31 -8.45 6.83 -19.97
C VAL A 31 -7.57 6.66 -21.21
N SER A 32 -6.65 7.61 -21.45
CA SER A 32 -5.62 7.44 -22.48
C SER A 32 -4.80 6.17 -22.21
N PRO A 33 -4.52 5.33 -23.22
CA PRO A 33 -3.62 4.18 -23.04
C PRO A 33 -2.20 4.54 -22.60
N GLU A 34 -1.76 5.77 -22.86
CA GLU A 34 -0.48 6.32 -22.36
C GLU A 34 -0.48 6.46 -20.82
N GLY A 35 -1.68 6.56 -20.25
CA GLY A 35 -1.95 6.50 -18.82
C GLY A 35 -1.88 7.86 -18.12
N PHE A 36 -1.27 7.87 -16.94
CA PHE A 36 -1.34 9.01 -16.03
C PHE A 36 0.00 9.71 -15.85
N GLU A 37 -0.05 11.05 -15.78
CA GLU A 37 1.05 11.89 -15.37
C GLU A 37 1.10 12.00 -13.84
N PRO A 38 2.18 11.56 -13.16
CA PRO A 38 2.19 11.40 -11.71
C PRO A 38 1.87 12.65 -10.89
N MET A 39 2.27 13.83 -11.38
CA MET A 39 2.17 15.11 -10.67
C MET A 39 0.94 15.94 -11.07
N LEU A 40 0.05 15.39 -11.91
CA LEU A 40 -1.21 16.03 -12.23
C LEU A 40 -2.32 15.55 -11.29
N SER A 41 -3.31 16.41 -11.05
CA SER A 41 -4.52 16.03 -10.33
C SER A 41 -5.62 15.61 -11.28
N TYR A 42 -6.31 14.53 -10.93
CA TYR A 42 -7.42 13.95 -11.68
C TYR A 42 -8.68 13.93 -10.81
N GLU A 43 -9.87 13.81 -11.41
CA GLU A 43 -11.11 13.66 -10.65
C GLU A 43 -11.11 12.34 -9.85
N ASP A 44 -11.62 12.36 -8.62
CA ASP A 44 -11.68 11.16 -7.78
C ASP A 44 -12.51 10.05 -8.45
N ALA A 45 -13.63 10.42 -9.10
CA ALA A 45 -14.49 9.52 -9.86
C ALA A 45 -13.79 8.79 -11.02
N LEU A 46 -12.66 9.32 -11.53
CA LEU A 46 -11.87 8.62 -12.53
C LEU A 46 -11.11 7.43 -11.92
N THR A 47 -10.61 7.60 -10.69
CA THR A 47 -9.93 6.55 -9.91
C THR A 47 -10.92 5.43 -9.57
N ASP A 48 -12.11 5.81 -9.10
CA ASP A 48 -13.18 4.86 -8.77
C ASP A 48 -13.57 4.02 -10.00
N ARG A 49 -13.83 4.68 -11.14
CA ARG A 49 -14.13 3.98 -12.40
C ARG A 49 -12.99 3.10 -12.88
N LEU A 50 -11.74 3.54 -12.72
CA LEU A 50 -10.57 2.73 -13.09
C LEU A 50 -10.52 1.44 -12.28
N LEU A 51 -10.76 1.51 -10.97
CA LEU A 51 -10.81 0.35 -10.07
C LEU A 51 -11.98 -0.58 -10.41
N ASP A 52 -13.18 -0.04 -10.61
CA ASP A 52 -14.37 -0.83 -10.98
C ASP A 52 -14.12 -1.62 -12.27
N VAL A 53 -13.66 -0.94 -13.31
CA VAL A 53 -13.38 -1.56 -14.61
C VAL A 53 -12.25 -2.59 -14.52
N ALA A 54 -11.22 -2.34 -13.71
CA ALA A 54 -10.14 -3.29 -13.48
C ALA A 54 -10.66 -4.55 -12.79
N CYS A 55 -11.46 -4.40 -11.73
CA CYS A 55 -12.07 -5.49 -10.99
C CYS A 55 -13.01 -6.33 -11.87
N GLU A 56 -13.88 -5.67 -12.65
CA GLU A 56 -14.77 -6.34 -13.61
C GLU A 56 -14.00 -7.08 -14.70
N THR A 57 -12.91 -6.50 -15.22
CA THR A 57 -12.11 -7.10 -16.30
C THR A 57 -11.31 -8.31 -15.81
N LEU A 58 -10.92 -8.32 -14.53
CA LEU A 58 -10.16 -9.41 -13.91
C LEU A 58 -11.04 -10.44 -13.19
N ASP A 59 -12.36 -10.20 -13.09
CA ASP A 59 -13.30 -10.99 -12.28
C ASP A 59 -12.85 -11.12 -10.81
N ARG A 60 -12.55 -9.98 -10.20
CA ARG A 60 -12.02 -9.90 -8.82
C ARG A 60 -12.84 -8.97 -7.96
N ARG A 61 -12.87 -9.26 -6.65
CA ARG A 61 -13.42 -8.32 -5.66
C ARG A 61 -12.43 -7.18 -5.42
N LEU A 62 -12.97 -5.98 -5.16
CA LEU A 62 -12.17 -4.77 -4.94
C LEU A 62 -11.13 -4.94 -3.84
N PHE A 63 -11.51 -5.50 -2.68
CA PHE A 63 -10.61 -5.69 -1.56
C PHE A 63 -9.44 -6.63 -1.89
N ASP A 64 -9.70 -7.73 -2.60
CA ASP A 64 -8.62 -8.65 -3.02
C ASP A 64 -7.66 -7.95 -4.01
N PHE A 65 -8.20 -7.14 -4.93
CA PHE A 65 -7.39 -6.37 -5.88
C PHE A 65 -6.51 -5.32 -5.17
N LEU A 66 -7.08 -4.61 -4.19
CA LEU A 66 -6.37 -3.59 -3.42
C LEU A 66 -5.31 -4.18 -2.49
N GLU A 67 -5.55 -5.36 -1.92
CA GLU A 67 -4.54 -6.09 -1.14
C GLU A 67 -3.34 -6.44 -2.02
N ASP A 68 -3.56 -7.01 -3.20
CA ASP A 68 -2.48 -7.30 -4.15
C ASP A 68 -1.75 -6.03 -4.61
N LEU A 69 -2.48 -4.94 -4.84
CA LEU A 69 -1.88 -3.65 -5.17
C LEU A 69 -0.92 -3.18 -4.06
N GLY A 70 -1.31 -3.33 -2.79
CA GLY A 70 -0.47 -3.02 -1.64
C GLY A 70 0.81 -3.87 -1.57
N THR A 71 0.68 -5.17 -1.82
CA THR A 71 1.83 -6.07 -1.94
C THR A 71 2.74 -5.66 -3.09
N TYR A 72 2.18 -5.40 -4.29
CA TYR A 72 2.94 -4.92 -5.45
C TYR A 72 3.69 -3.62 -5.17
N LEU A 73 3.04 -2.63 -4.55
CA LEU A 73 3.66 -1.35 -4.18
C LEU A 73 4.90 -1.56 -3.30
N SER A 74 4.83 -2.50 -2.37
CA SER A 74 5.94 -2.83 -1.46
C SER A 74 7.13 -3.50 -2.15
N THR A 75 6.94 -4.01 -3.37
CA THR A 75 8.06 -4.51 -4.20
C THR A 75 8.80 -3.39 -4.95
N ARG A 76 8.19 -2.20 -5.08
CA ARG A 76 8.82 -1.06 -5.75
C ARG A 76 9.88 -0.46 -4.84
N GLU A 77 11.15 -0.51 -5.25
CA GLU A 77 12.28 -0.09 -4.40
C GLU A 77 12.12 1.32 -3.76
N PRO A 78 11.60 2.37 -4.43
CA PRO A 78 11.38 3.65 -3.76
C PRO A 78 10.39 3.56 -2.58
N VAL A 79 9.28 2.84 -2.75
CA VAL A 79 8.25 2.64 -1.71
C VAL A 79 8.79 1.72 -0.62
N ARG A 80 9.39 0.60 -1.01
CA ARG A 80 10.05 -0.35 -0.11
C ARG A 80 11.05 0.36 0.80
N ARG A 81 11.94 1.18 0.24
CA ARG A 81 12.96 1.92 1.01
C ARG A 81 12.33 2.91 1.98
N LEU A 82 11.27 3.61 1.56
CA LEU A 82 10.52 4.51 2.43
C LEU A 82 9.92 3.76 3.63
N LEU A 83 9.33 2.58 3.39
CA LEU A 83 8.77 1.72 4.44
C LEU A 83 9.88 1.15 5.35
N ARG A 84 11.02 0.75 4.78
CA ARG A 84 12.21 0.28 5.52
C ARG A 84 12.87 1.36 6.37
N TYR A 85 12.76 2.62 5.98
CA TYR A 85 13.21 3.73 6.81
C TYR A 85 12.44 3.82 8.14
N GLY A 86 11.28 3.17 8.23
CA GLY A 86 10.46 3.14 9.43
C GLY A 86 11.06 2.37 10.62
N GLY A 87 12.05 1.49 10.43
CA GLY A 87 12.56 0.70 11.55
C GLY A 87 13.63 -0.31 11.20
N ARG A 88 14.28 -0.86 12.23
CA ARG A 88 15.30 -1.92 12.06
C ARG A 88 14.69 -3.32 12.00
N ASP A 89 13.54 -3.50 12.65
CA ASP A 89 12.77 -4.73 12.66
C ASP A 89 11.29 -4.47 12.35
N TYR A 90 10.50 -5.54 12.23
CA TYR A 90 9.09 -5.44 11.87
C TYR A 90 8.26 -4.66 12.91
N VAL A 91 8.62 -4.73 14.20
CA VAL A 91 7.90 -4.03 15.27
C VAL A 91 8.18 -2.53 15.22
N ASP A 92 9.43 -2.13 14.99
CA ASP A 92 9.79 -0.74 14.76
C ASP A 92 9.06 -0.18 13.53
N PHE A 93 9.02 -0.95 12.43
CA PHE A 93 8.25 -0.60 11.25
C PHE A 93 6.77 -0.36 11.57
N LEU A 94 6.10 -1.29 12.27
CA LEU A 94 4.70 -1.12 12.65
C LEU A 94 4.48 0.20 13.41
N ARG A 95 5.34 0.49 14.40
CA ARG A 95 5.23 1.71 15.23
C ARG A 95 5.41 2.99 14.40
N SER A 96 6.22 2.94 13.35
CA SER A 96 6.47 4.08 12.46
C SER A 96 5.29 4.45 11.56
N LEU A 97 4.29 3.57 11.42
CA LEU A 97 3.13 3.79 10.55
C LEU A 97 2.28 4.98 11.00
N ASN A 98 2.23 5.25 12.31
CA ASN A 98 1.53 6.42 12.86
C ASN A 98 2.06 7.74 12.29
N GLU A 99 3.35 7.78 11.92
CA GLU A 99 4.01 8.97 11.39
C GLU A 99 4.05 8.99 9.85
N LEU A 100 3.62 7.90 9.19
CA LEU A 100 3.75 7.75 7.73
C LEU A 100 2.92 8.79 6.98
N GLN A 101 1.68 9.02 7.39
CA GLN A 101 0.79 10.00 6.77
C GLN A 101 1.41 11.40 6.85
N GLY A 102 1.81 11.83 8.06
CA GLY A 102 2.43 13.14 8.28
C GLY A 102 3.71 13.34 7.48
N ARG A 103 4.60 12.33 7.42
CA ARG A 103 5.81 12.39 6.59
C ARG A 103 5.50 12.52 5.11
N THR A 104 4.49 11.80 4.63
CA THR A 104 4.09 11.84 3.22
C THR A 104 3.49 13.18 2.85
N GLN A 105 2.67 13.76 3.72
CA GLN A 105 2.01 15.04 3.49
C GLN A 105 3.00 16.21 3.47
N LEU A 106 4.13 16.10 4.19
CA LEU A 106 5.23 17.07 4.10
C LEU A 106 5.98 17.00 2.75
N ALA A 107 5.99 15.85 2.09
CA ALA A 107 6.70 15.64 0.81
C ALA A 107 5.77 15.84 -0.41
N LEU A 108 4.51 15.46 -0.28
CA LEU A 108 3.48 15.46 -1.33
C LEU A 108 2.17 15.95 -0.72
N GLU A 109 1.98 17.27 -0.69
CA GLU A 109 0.82 17.92 -0.07
C GLU A 109 -0.53 17.42 -0.62
N ASP A 110 -0.57 17.13 -1.92
CA ASP A 110 -1.79 16.69 -2.62
C ASP A 110 -2.08 15.18 -2.51
N LEU A 111 -1.18 14.38 -1.93
CA LEU A 111 -1.39 12.95 -1.74
C LEU A 111 -2.23 12.68 -0.49
N LYS A 112 -3.50 12.30 -0.71
CA LYS A 112 -4.45 11.98 0.36
C LYS A 112 -4.27 10.53 0.85
N LEU A 113 -3.36 10.33 1.80
CA LEU A 113 -3.25 9.06 2.54
C LEU A 113 -4.24 9.00 3.71
N PRO A 114 -4.70 7.81 4.10
CA PRO A 114 -5.55 7.63 5.27
C PRO A 114 -4.76 7.93 6.55
N GLU A 115 -5.49 8.28 7.60
CA GLU A 115 -4.94 8.33 8.94
C GLU A 115 -4.71 6.91 9.45
N LEU A 116 -3.51 6.67 10.00
CA LEU A 116 -3.06 5.38 10.48
C LEU A 116 -2.82 5.47 11.99
N THR A 117 -3.45 4.59 12.75
CA THR A 117 -3.23 4.49 14.19
C THR A 117 -3.01 3.05 14.61
N LEU A 118 -1.78 2.73 15.02
CA LEU A 118 -1.40 1.46 15.59
C LEU A 118 -1.63 1.46 17.11
N ARG A 119 -2.34 0.44 17.60
CA ARG A 119 -2.51 0.14 19.03
C ARG A 119 -1.95 -1.23 19.36
N GLY A 120 -1.20 -1.34 20.45
CA GLY A 120 -0.76 -2.62 20.99
C GLY A 120 -1.83 -3.22 21.91
N LEU A 121 -2.18 -4.48 21.71
CA LEU A 121 -3.14 -5.23 22.52
C LEU A 121 -2.47 -6.25 23.47
N GLY A 122 -1.15 -6.32 23.44
CA GLY A 122 -0.35 -7.25 24.23
C GLY A 122 0.93 -7.63 23.50
N VAL A 123 1.62 -8.65 24.01
CA VAL A 123 2.86 -9.16 23.39
C VAL A 123 2.54 -9.71 22.01
N GLY A 124 3.17 -9.14 20.98
CA GLY A 124 3.04 -9.58 19.59
C GLY A 124 1.66 -9.36 18.96
N ARG A 125 0.77 -8.59 19.59
CA ARG A 125 -0.59 -8.33 19.07
C ARG A 125 -0.82 -6.85 18.90
N TYR A 126 -1.25 -6.47 17.70
CA TYR A 126 -1.49 -5.08 17.32
C TYR A 126 -2.78 -4.97 16.51
N THR A 127 -3.36 -3.78 16.53
CA THR A 127 -4.43 -3.38 15.62
C THR A 127 -4.04 -2.07 14.96
N LEU A 128 -4.08 -2.04 13.63
CA LEU A 128 -3.90 -0.83 12.84
C LEU A 128 -5.28 -0.34 12.40
N SER A 129 -5.71 0.80 12.93
CA SER A 129 -6.90 1.52 12.44
C SER A 129 -6.52 2.35 11.21
N VAL A 130 -7.33 2.25 10.16
CA VAL A 130 -7.16 2.93 8.88
C VAL A 130 -8.41 3.77 8.61
N ILE A 131 -8.28 5.09 8.71
CA ILE A 131 -9.39 6.03 8.58
C ILE A 131 -9.12 6.94 7.40
N GLY A 132 -9.90 6.80 6.34
CA GLY A 132 -9.77 7.61 5.14
C GLY A 132 -10.80 7.26 4.09
N ALA A 133 -11.03 8.18 3.18
CA ALA A 133 -11.88 7.98 2.01
C ALA A 133 -11.02 7.97 0.73
N PRO A 134 -11.40 7.19 -0.30
CA PRO A 134 -12.47 6.19 -0.31
C PRO A 134 -12.13 4.93 0.54
N PRO A 135 -13.10 4.02 0.81
CA PRO A 135 -12.81 2.73 1.46
C PRO A 135 -11.84 1.88 0.62
N GLY A 136 -11.20 0.90 1.25
CA GLY A 136 -10.26 -0.05 0.65
C GLY A 136 -8.80 0.18 1.03
N TRP A 137 -8.49 1.26 1.76
CA TRP A 137 -7.13 1.53 2.25
C TRP A 137 -6.59 0.44 3.19
N GLY A 138 -7.44 -0.13 4.03
CA GLY A 138 -7.12 -1.26 4.89
C GLY A 138 -6.70 -2.49 4.09
N ALA A 139 -7.30 -2.75 2.92
CA ALA A 139 -6.82 -3.80 2.03
C ALA A 139 -5.42 -3.49 1.50
N VAL A 140 -5.19 -2.27 1.00
CA VAL A 140 -3.87 -1.82 0.55
C VAL A 140 -2.83 -2.00 1.66
N PHE A 141 -3.13 -1.54 2.88
CA PHE A 141 -2.21 -1.67 4.01
C PHE A 141 -2.05 -3.12 4.48
N ALA A 142 -3.06 -3.98 4.39
CA ALA A 142 -2.91 -5.41 4.68
C ALA A 142 -1.87 -6.05 3.74
N GLY A 143 -1.94 -5.74 2.43
CA GLY A 143 -0.96 -6.19 1.44
C GLY A 143 0.46 -5.65 1.68
N VAL A 144 0.56 -4.37 2.09
CA VAL A 144 1.84 -3.75 2.48
C VAL A 144 2.43 -4.44 3.71
N LEU A 145 1.63 -4.64 4.76
CA LEU A 145 2.07 -5.26 6.00
C LEU A 145 2.58 -6.69 5.76
N ARG A 146 1.87 -7.48 4.95
CA ARG A 146 2.31 -8.84 4.57
C ARG A 146 3.65 -8.82 3.85
N ALA A 147 3.75 -8.01 2.80
CA ALA A 147 4.97 -7.91 2.00
C ALA A 147 6.17 -7.43 2.84
N MET A 148 5.94 -6.49 3.75
CA MET A 148 6.98 -6.02 4.65
C MET A 148 7.36 -7.08 5.69
N ALA A 149 6.44 -7.90 6.18
CA ALA A 149 6.79 -9.00 7.07
C ALA A 149 7.77 -9.97 6.41
N ASP A 150 7.51 -10.37 5.17
CA ASP A 150 8.43 -11.18 4.37
C ASP A 150 9.77 -10.47 4.15
N ASP A 151 9.71 -9.16 3.89
CA ASP A 151 10.92 -8.35 3.73
C ASP A 151 11.76 -8.39 5.02
N TYR A 152 11.17 -8.17 6.20
CA TYR A 152 11.85 -8.23 7.51
C TYR A 152 12.21 -9.67 7.93
N GLY A 153 11.65 -10.70 7.31
CA GLY A 153 11.80 -12.09 7.72
C GLY A 153 10.96 -12.46 8.96
N ALA A 154 9.87 -11.74 9.21
CA ALA A 154 8.97 -11.96 10.33
C ALA A 154 7.76 -12.83 9.92
N LEU A 155 7.33 -13.73 10.80
CA LEU A 155 6.10 -14.51 10.63
C LEU A 155 4.94 -13.80 11.31
N VAL A 156 3.97 -13.38 10.51
CA VAL A 156 2.80 -12.62 10.98
C VAL A 156 1.50 -13.19 10.45
N LEU A 157 0.45 -13.14 11.27
CA LEU A 157 -0.92 -13.29 10.80
C LEU A 157 -1.54 -11.90 10.65
N ILE A 158 -2.19 -11.68 9.52
CA ILE A 158 -2.83 -10.41 9.16
C ILE A 158 -4.28 -10.71 8.76
N GLU A 159 -5.21 -10.07 9.46
CA GLU A 159 -6.64 -10.17 9.24
C GLU A 159 -7.22 -8.77 9.06
N LEU A 160 -7.88 -8.54 7.92
CA LEU A 160 -8.59 -7.30 7.64
C LEU A 160 -10.03 -7.42 8.15
N ASN A 161 -10.39 -6.51 9.05
CA ASN A 161 -11.75 -6.30 9.51
C ASN A 161 -12.29 -5.06 8.82
N GLU A 162 -13.21 -5.27 7.88
CA GLU A 162 -13.84 -4.20 7.08
C GLU A 162 -14.72 -3.26 7.92
N HIS A 163 -15.00 -3.62 9.18
CA HIS A 163 -15.82 -2.84 10.11
C HIS A 163 -15.16 -2.79 11.50
N THR A 164 -14.88 -1.59 12.01
CA THR A 164 -14.56 -1.40 13.43
C THR A 164 -15.85 -1.35 14.24
N GLU A 165 -16.04 -2.29 15.17
CA GLU A 165 -17.18 -2.27 16.12
C GLU A 165 -17.09 -1.09 17.11
N ASP A 166 -15.88 -0.57 17.37
CA ASP A 166 -15.62 0.53 18.30
C ASP A 166 -14.71 1.62 17.65
N GLY A 167 -15.32 2.58 16.94
CA GLY A 167 -14.60 3.73 16.39
C GLY A 167 -15.38 4.51 15.33
N PRO A 168 -14.87 5.68 14.86
CA PRO A 168 -15.39 6.31 13.65
C PRO A 168 -15.30 5.33 12.47
N ALA A 169 -16.25 5.38 11.54
CA ALA A 169 -16.32 4.49 10.40
C ALA A 169 -14.95 4.38 9.69
N GLY A 170 -14.38 3.19 9.69
CA GLY A 170 -13.04 2.91 9.18
C GLY A 170 -12.73 1.42 9.17
N GLU A 171 -11.61 1.07 8.55
CA GLU A 171 -11.14 -0.30 8.41
C GLU A 171 -10.09 -0.58 9.49
N ALA A 172 -9.99 -1.83 9.95
CA ALA A 172 -8.99 -2.22 10.94
C ALA A 172 -8.27 -3.49 10.53
N ILE A 173 -6.96 -3.53 10.75
CA ILE A 173 -6.13 -4.69 10.47
C ILE A 173 -5.61 -5.24 11.79
N ALA A 174 -5.97 -6.48 12.12
CA ALA A 174 -5.37 -7.21 13.22
C ALA A 174 -4.05 -7.81 12.77
N VAL A 175 -3.00 -7.61 13.57
CA VAL A 175 -1.64 -8.12 13.32
C VAL A 175 -1.20 -8.95 14.51
N GLN A 176 -0.91 -10.22 14.27
CA GLN A 176 -0.32 -11.11 15.27
C GLN A 176 1.07 -11.55 14.80
N LEU A 177 2.10 -11.03 15.47
CA LEU A 177 3.49 -11.43 15.30
C LEU A 177 3.74 -12.74 16.04
N LEU A 178 3.99 -13.81 15.29
CA LEU A 178 4.28 -15.14 15.82
C LEU A 178 5.78 -15.31 16.06
N ASP A 179 6.61 -14.78 15.17
CA ASP A 179 8.07 -14.84 15.27
C ASP A 179 8.69 -13.63 14.55
N SER A 180 9.56 -12.91 15.24
CA SER A 180 10.25 -11.72 14.72
C SER A 180 11.43 -12.05 13.80
N PHE A 181 11.96 -13.28 13.85
CA PHE A 181 13.15 -13.73 13.13
C PHE A 181 12.94 -15.10 12.48
N HIS A 182 11.77 -15.28 11.88
CA HIS A 182 11.37 -16.55 11.29
C HIS A 182 12.26 -16.97 10.11
N ALA A 183 12.67 -15.99 9.28
CA ALA A 183 13.51 -16.20 8.11
C ALA A 183 14.53 -15.08 7.96
N SER A 184 15.54 -15.30 7.10
CA SER A 184 16.43 -14.22 6.67
C SER A 184 15.63 -13.25 5.80
N GLY A 185 15.39 -12.05 6.32
CA GLY A 185 14.80 -10.96 5.54
C GLY A 185 15.67 -10.53 4.35
N ARG A 186 15.09 -9.79 3.40
CA ARG A 186 15.88 -9.24 2.27
C ARG A 186 16.85 -8.18 2.80
N SER A 187 18.02 -8.11 2.17
CA SER A 187 19.02 -7.08 2.48
C SER A 187 18.47 -5.67 2.28
N PHE A 188 18.95 -4.73 3.09
CA PHE A 188 18.61 -3.32 3.01
C PHE A 188 19.84 -2.48 3.34
N ASP A 189 20.26 -1.67 2.37
CA ASP A 189 21.33 -0.68 2.51
C ASP A 189 20.76 0.73 2.36
N LEU A 190 21.11 1.63 3.29
CA LEU A 190 20.60 3.01 3.30
C LEU A 190 21.21 3.89 2.19
N SER A 191 22.37 3.51 1.66
CA SER A 191 23.09 4.21 0.59
C SER A 191 23.19 3.33 -0.64
N ASP A 192 22.74 3.82 -1.79
CA ASP A 192 23.28 3.30 -3.05
C ASP A 192 24.75 3.74 -3.10
N ALA A 193 25.68 2.80 -3.19
CA ALA A 193 27.09 3.08 -3.40
C ALA A 193 27.39 3.66 -4.81
N ALA A 194 26.51 4.53 -5.31
CA ALA A 194 26.63 5.24 -6.59
C ALA A 194 26.89 6.75 -6.42
N GLY A 195 27.02 7.25 -5.18
CA GLY A 195 27.23 8.68 -4.89
C GLY A 195 28.55 9.04 -4.20
N ALA A 196 29.50 8.11 -4.08
CA ALA A 196 30.76 8.31 -3.34
C ALA A 196 32.00 8.49 -4.24
N GLU A 197 31.81 8.94 -5.48
CA GLU A 197 32.89 9.50 -6.30
C GLU A 197 32.45 10.85 -6.87
N MET A 198 32.77 11.91 -6.13
CA MET A 198 32.92 13.27 -6.67
C MET A 198 33.95 14.04 -5.86
#